data_AF-A0A5U2TM28-F1
#
_entry.id   AF-A0A5U2TM28-F1
#
_cell.length_a   1.000
_cell.length_b   1.000
_cell.length_c   1.000
_cell.angle_alpha   90.00
_cell.angle_beta   90.00
_cell.angle_gamma   90.00
#
_symmetry.space_group_name_H-M   'P 1'
#
loop_
_entity.id
_entity.type
_entity.pdbx_description
1 polymer ?
#
loop_
_entity_poly.entity_id
_entity_poly.type
_entity_poly.pdbx_seq_one_letter_code
_entity_poly.pdbx_strand_id
1 'polypeptide(L)'
;MGVRGALTIRITTPTTTSGGGVASAQFTYINNGDGYAPGWRREFSRTGDEMTGNLYLKNDGRVNFCIMNEDGTPRMWLFKDKGGDGIHINNGNDGGGDYVFHKDGSFYAPLAVRAGGSKKLAVRSDNNSALSAHFNLWGDANRPTVIELDDDQGWQYYSQRNPDGSVLLTVNGDIMANRKLNVGAATFSSDGNVNGSLWGGWLNDWINNTIINRFVKDIRLGGIEYAQA
;
A
#
# COMPACT_ATOMS: atom_id res chain seq x y z
N MET A 1 28.84 23.18 53.57
CA MET A 1 28.36 24.50 53.08
C MET A 1 29.52 25.20 52.39
N GLY A 2 29.29 25.88 51.26
CA GLY A 2 30.34 26.40 50.38
C GLY A 2 31.21 27.49 50.99
N VAL A 3 32.35 27.77 50.36
CA VAL A 3 33.30 28.84 50.73
C VAL A 3 32.66 30.23 50.63
N ARG A 4 33.17 31.23 51.37
CA ARG A 4 32.75 32.63 51.28
C ARG A 4 32.79 33.09 49.81
N GLY A 5 31.62 33.28 49.20
CA GLY A 5 31.48 33.68 47.80
C GLY A 5 30.50 32.84 46.98
N ALA A 6 30.16 31.63 47.43
CA ALA A 6 29.14 30.79 46.78
C ALA A 6 27.78 30.93 47.48
N LEU A 7 26.72 31.24 46.72
CA LEU A 7 25.34 31.38 47.22
C LEU A 7 24.31 30.85 46.21
N THR A 8 23.28 30.18 46.72
CA THR A 8 22.11 29.75 45.95
C THR A 8 20.87 30.41 46.54
N ILE A 9 20.09 31.11 45.72
CA ILE A 9 18.79 31.69 46.11
C ILE A 9 17.71 30.98 45.32
N ARG A 10 16.77 30.35 46.01
CA ARG A 10 15.58 29.77 45.39
C ARG A 10 14.38 30.63 45.76
N ILE A 11 13.68 31.12 44.75
CA ILE A 11 12.44 31.89 44.89
C ILE A 11 11.31 31.04 44.33
N THR A 12 10.38 30.66 45.20
CA THR A 12 9.11 30.06 44.81
C THR A 12 8.06 31.16 44.85
N THR A 13 7.39 31.42 43.72
CA THR A 13 6.30 32.40 43.68
C THR A 13 5.03 31.78 44.24
N PRO A 14 4.13 32.58 44.82
CA PRO A 14 2.85 32.09 45.30
C PRO A 14 2.02 31.45 44.19
N THR A 15 1.03 30.65 44.57
CA THR A 15 0.10 30.01 43.63
C THR A 15 -0.84 31.00 42.93
N THR A 16 -0.83 32.27 43.34
CA THR A 16 -1.59 33.38 42.75
C THR A 16 -0.72 34.64 42.66
N THR A 17 -0.94 35.47 41.64
CA THR A 17 -0.21 36.72 41.42
C THR A 17 -1.13 37.85 40.95
N SER A 18 -0.73 39.10 41.18
CA SER A 18 -1.33 40.30 40.61
C SER A 18 -0.26 41.11 39.87
N GLY A 19 -0.66 41.96 38.89
CA GLY A 19 0.26 42.85 38.18
C GLY A 19 1.22 42.17 37.19
N GLY A 20 0.87 41.00 36.63
CA GLY A 20 1.67 40.31 35.60
C GLY A 20 2.79 39.39 36.12
N GLY A 21 2.85 39.14 37.44
CA GLY A 21 3.76 38.15 38.02
C GLY A 21 3.46 36.72 37.56
N VAL A 22 4.49 35.86 37.48
CA VAL A 22 4.33 34.44 37.10
C VAL A 22 3.96 33.61 38.33
N ALA A 23 2.74 33.06 38.37
CA ALA A 23 2.29 32.21 39.47
C ALA A 23 2.96 30.82 39.46
N SER A 24 3.00 30.18 40.63
CA SER A 24 3.51 28.82 40.90
C SER A 24 4.92 28.52 40.37
N ALA A 25 5.72 29.53 40.02
CA ALA A 25 7.05 29.38 39.46
C ALA A 25 8.15 29.21 40.49
N GLN A 26 9.21 28.55 40.05
CA GLN A 26 10.44 28.45 40.79
C GLN A 26 11.57 29.05 39.95
N PHE A 27 12.22 30.05 40.54
CA PHE A 27 13.41 30.70 40.00
C PHE A 27 14.57 30.37 40.93
N THR A 28 15.65 29.84 40.35
CA THR A 28 16.86 29.49 41.10
C THR A 28 18.01 30.35 40.56
N TYR A 29 18.58 31.18 41.43
CA TYR A 29 19.85 31.87 41.20
C TYR A 29 20.99 31.05 41.80
N ILE A 30 22.03 30.81 41.00
CA ILE A 30 23.22 30.07 41.41
C ILE A 30 24.43 30.96 41.19
N ASN A 31 25.23 31.16 42.24
CA ASN A 31 26.58 31.72 42.17
C ASN A 31 27.54 30.77 42.89
N ASN A 32 28.52 30.23 42.16
CA ASN A 32 29.48 29.26 42.69
C ASN A 32 30.84 29.90 43.07
N GLY A 33 30.90 31.24 43.14
CA GLY A 33 32.13 31.98 43.44
C GLY A 33 33.05 32.12 42.22
N ASP A 34 34.32 32.46 42.48
CA ASP A 34 35.30 32.82 41.45
C ASP A 34 35.47 31.72 40.39
N GLY A 35 35.52 32.13 39.12
CA GLY A 35 35.61 31.24 37.97
C GLY A 35 34.28 30.75 37.39
N TYR A 36 33.15 31.07 38.03
CA TYR A 36 31.81 30.70 37.55
C TYR A 36 30.91 31.92 37.33
N ALA A 37 30.22 31.97 36.19
CA ALA A 37 29.24 33.01 35.90
C ALA A 37 27.92 32.73 36.64
N PRO A 38 27.42 33.64 37.50
CA PRO A 38 26.16 33.43 38.17
C PRO A 38 24.97 33.65 37.23
N GLY A 39 23.83 33.01 37.51
CA GLY A 39 22.66 33.17 36.65
C GLY A 39 21.36 32.63 37.22
N TRP A 40 20.26 33.13 36.66
CA TRP A 40 18.90 32.69 36.96
C TRP A 40 18.49 31.54 36.04
N ARG A 41 17.86 30.51 36.62
CA ARG A 41 17.21 29.40 35.93
C ARG A 41 15.74 29.36 36.36
N ARG A 42 14.82 29.27 35.41
CA ARG A 42 13.40 28.96 35.67
C ARG A 42 13.21 27.45 35.57
N GLU A 43 12.52 26.87 36.53
CA GLU A 43 12.12 25.46 36.48
C GLU A 43 10.76 25.32 35.77
N PHE A 44 10.69 24.40 34.80
CA PHE A 44 9.52 24.15 33.93
C PHE A 44 8.75 22.87 34.32
N SER A 45 8.81 22.46 35.59
CA SER A 45 8.16 21.24 36.03
C SER A 45 6.80 21.54 36.65
N ARG A 46 5.78 21.86 35.84
CA ARG A 46 4.38 21.97 36.27
C ARG A 46 3.39 21.43 35.23
N THR A 47 2.26 20.92 35.73
CA THR A 47 1.10 20.55 34.92
C THR A 47 0.55 21.79 34.22
N GLY A 48 0.35 21.72 32.90
CA GLY A 48 -0.38 22.75 32.14
C GLY A 48 0.43 23.94 31.64
N ASP A 49 1.74 23.80 31.44
CA ASP A 49 2.54 24.83 30.78
C ASP A 49 2.25 24.87 29.25
N GLU A 50 2.07 26.08 28.71
CA GLU A 50 1.85 26.32 27.28
C GLU A 50 3.12 26.85 26.61
N MET A 51 3.54 26.25 25.49
CA MET A 51 4.63 26.75 24.65
C MET A 51 4.06 27.57 23.49
N THR A 52 4.38 28.86 23.43
CA THR A 52 3.96 29.76 22.34
C THR A 52 4.92 29.77 21.14
N GLY A 53 5.88 28.83 21.07
CA GLY A 53 6.91 28.74 20.03
C GLY A 53 7.51 27.34 19.85
N ASN A 54 8.49 27.20 18.96
CA ASN A 54 9.08 25.90 18.58
C ASN A 54 9.79 25.20 19.75
N LEU A 55 9.55 23.90 19.89
CA LEU A 55 10.31 23.02 20.78
C LEU A 55 11.56 22.52 20.06
N TYR A 56 12.73 23.01 20.44
CA TYR A 56 14.03 22.49 19.97
C TYR A 56 14.66 21.61 21.04
N LEU A 57 14.77 20.31 20.72
CA LEU A 57 15.46 19.35 21.57
C LEU A 57 16.91 19.21 21.08
N LYS A 58 17.83 19.85 21.79
CA LYS A 58 19.25 19.90 21.42
C LYS A 58 20.02 18.80 22.15
N ASN A 59 20.31 17.74 21.41
CA ASN A 59 21.27 16.74 21.82
C ASN A 59 21.90 16.17 20.56
N ASP A 60 23.18 15.83 20.65
CA ASP A 60 23.84 15.06 19.61
C ASP A 60 23.48 13.56 19.72
N GLY A 61 23.06 13.12 20.90
CA GLY A 61 22.34 11.87 21.11
C GLY A 61 20.83 11.98 20.84
N ARG A 62 20.15 10.84 20.91
CA ARG A 62 18.70 10.72 20.67
C ARG A 62 17.89 11.63 21.58
N VAL A 63 16.90 12.30 21.02
CA VAL A 63 15.80 12.86 21.81
C VAL A 63 14.48 12.33 21.29
N ASN A 64 13.70 11.80 22.23
CA ASN A 64 12.40 11.24 21.95
C ASN A 64 11.32 12.19 22.45
N PHE A 65 10.20 12.20 21.73
CA PHE A 65 8.91 12.44 22.34
C PHE A 65 8.38 11.09 22.86
N CYS A 66 7.99 11.05 24.13
CA CYS A 66 7.56 9.81 24.79
C CYS A 66 6.25 10.01 25.52
N ILE A 67 5.40 8.99 25.44
CA ILE A 67 4.31 8.80 26.40
C ILE A 67 4.77 7.72 27.36
N MET A 68 4.63 7.97 28.66
CA MET A 68 5.06 7.04 29.70
C MET A 68 3.83 6.55 30.47
N ASN A 69 3.89 5.29 30.89
CA ASN A 69 3.03 4.74 31.93
C ASN A 69 3.41 5.35 33.29
N GLU A 70 2.48 5.29 34.24
CA GLU A 70 2.70 5.77 35.62
C GLU A 70 3.82 4.99 36.34
N ASP A 71 4.03 3.73 35.95
CA ASP A 71 5.14 2.89 36.43
C ASP A 71 6.51 3.24 35.81
N GLY A 72 6.54 4.21 34.89
CA GLY A 72 7.76 4.67 34.23
C GLY A 72 8.16 3.88 32.98
N THR A 73 7.35 2.93 32.51
CA THR A 73 7.59 2.25 31.23
C THR A 73 7.04 3.06 30.05
N PRO A 74 7.63 3.00 28.84
CA PRO A 74 7.14 3.78 27.70
C PRO A 74 5.88 3.15 27.11
N ARG A 75 4.92 3.96 26.70
CA ARG A 75 3.76 3.54 25.90
C ARG A 75 3.90 3.90 24.43
N MET A 76 4.72 4.90 24.11
CA MET A 76 4.99 5.32 22.74
C MET A 76 6.35 6.00 22.64
N TRP A 77 7.05 5.76 21.55
CA TRP A 77 8.19 6.58 21.14
C TRP A 77 7.94 7.22 19.78
N LEU A 78 8.16 8.53 19.69
CA LEU A 78 8.35 9.26 18.43
C LEU A 78 9.74 9.88 18.47
N PHE A 79 10.58 9.54 17.51
CA PHE A 79 11.95 10.03 17.55
C PHE A 79 12.65 10.05 16.21
N LYS A 80 13.78 10.75 16.23
CA LYS A 80 14.75 10.82 15.16
C LYS A 80 16.12 11.00 15.78
N ASP A 81 17.08 10.18 15.37
CA ASP A 81 18.47 10.40 15.73
C ASP A 81 19.12 11.46 14.86
N LYS A 82 20.08 12.19 15.43
CA LYS A 82 20.99 13.01 14.64
C LYS A 82 21.70 12.12 13.64
N GLY A 83 21.56 12.47 12.37
CA GLY A 83 22.07 11.64 11.27
C GLY A 83 21.31 10.34 10.99
N GLY A 84 20.18 10.05 11.66
CA GLY A 84 19.38 8.83 11.42
C GLY A 84 18.56 8.80 10.12
N ASP A 85 17.65 7.85 10.02
CA ASP A 85 16.98 7.33 8.81
C ASP A 85 15.62 7.93 8.47
N GLY A 86 14.81 8.25 9.47
CA GLY A 86 13.45 8.70 9.23
C GLY A 86 12.73 8.99 10.52
N ILE A 87 11.49 9.38 10.40
CA ILE A 87 10.67 9.64 11.58
C ILE A 87 10.15 8.29 12.05
N HIS A 88 10.48 7.93 13.30
CA HIS A 88 10.02 6.69 13.93
C HIS A 88 8.77 6.93 14.78
N ILE A 89 7.86 5.94 14.81
CA ILE A 89 6.66 5.90 15.65
C ILE A 89 6.42 4.46 16.08
N ASN A 90 6.52 4.16 17.37
CA ASN A 90 6.17 2.82 17.89
C ASN A 90 5.39 2.90 19.20
N ASN A 91 4.82 1.75 19.57
CA ASN A 91 3.98 1.56 20.75
C ASN A 91 4.79 1.31 22.04
N GLY A 92 6.02 1.83 22.14
CA GLY A 92 6.82 1.71 23.36
C GLY A 92 6.92 0.27 23.87
N ASN A 93 6.55 0.07 25.13
CA ASN A 93 6.58 -1.20 25.87
C ASN A 93 5.35 -2.08 25.55
N ASP A 94 4.25 -1.51 25.05
CA ASP A 94 3.08 -2.28 24.58
C ASP A 94 3.42 -3.05 23.27
N GLY A 95 4.39 -2.56 22.50
CA GLY A 95 4.88 -3.22 21.28
C GLY A 95 3.87 -3.21 20.12
N GLY A 96 4.20 -3.82 18.98
CA GLY A 96 3.37 -3.75 17.75
C GLY A 96 4.09 -3.18 16.53
N GLY A 97 5.39 -2.89 16.67
CA GLY A 97 6.26 -2.44 15.59
C GLY A 97 6.41 -0.92 15.52
N ASP A 98 7.23 -0.48 14.58
CA ASP A 98 7.65 0.90 14.39
C ASP A 98 7.26 1.34 12.97
N TYR A 99 6.40 2.34 12.85
CA TYR A 99 6.01 2.97 11.60
C TYR A 99 7.05 4.02 11.23
N VAL A 100 7.48 4.02 9.97
CA VAL A 100 8.58 4.88 9.54
C VAL A 100 8.24 5.62 8.26
N PHE A 101 8.45 6.93 8.32
CA PHE A 101 8.48 7.79 7.14
C PHE A 101 9.93 8.15 6.86
N HIS A 102 10.42 7.65 5.75
CA HIS A 102 11.81 7.79 5.39
C HIS A 102 12.05 9.14 4.71
N LYS A 103 13.28 9.64 4.86
CA LYS A 103 13.74 10.88 4.23
C LYS A 103 13.71 10.89 2.69
N ASP A 104 13.35 9.76 2.08
CA ASP A 104 13.31 9.52 0.64
C ASP A 104 11.88 9.48 0.05
N GLY A 105 10.82 9.64 0.86
CA GLY A 105 9.41 9.76 0.39
C GLY A 105 8.57 8.48 0.45
N SER A 106 9.15 7.38 0.97
CA SER A 106 8.48 6.09 1.11
C SER A 106 7.79 5.88 2.47
N PHE A 107 6.82 4.97 2.52
CA PHE A 107 6.03 4.63 3.72
C PHE A 107 6.19 3.16 4.15
N TYR A 108 6.26 2.95 5.47
CA TYR A 108 6.36 1.63 6.09
C TYR A 108 5.23 1.33 7.11
N ALA A 109 4.53 0.18 6.92
CA ALA A 109 3.53 -0.40 7.85
C ALA A 109 3.93 -1.83 8.32
N PRO A 110 3.86 -2.18 9.64
CA PRO A 110 4.68 -3.23 10.25
C PRO A 110 4.16 -4.69 10.20
N LEU A 111 2.86 -4.96 10.06
CA LEU A 111 2.32 -6.35 9.91
C LEU A 111 1.93 -6.66 8.46
N ALA A 112 1.64 -5.59 7.76
CA ALA A 112 0.87 -5.64 6.57
C ALA A 112 1.11 -4.36 5.78
N VAL A 113 1.86 -4.49 4.69
CA VAL A 113 1.20 -4.26 3.39
C VAL A 113 0.61 -5.60 2.95
N ARG A 114 0.03 -6.31 3.93
CA ARG A 114 -0.63 -7.59 3.74
C ARG A 114 -1.59 -7.35 2.60
N ALA A 115 -1.66 -8.35 1.74
CA ALA A 115 -2.02 -9.68 2.23
C ALA A 115 -0.99 -10.60 3.00
N GLY A 116 0.35 -10.63 2.74
CA GLY A 116 1.42 -11.40 3.49
C GLY A 116 1.97 -12.69 2.80
N GLY A 117 3.07 -13.36 3.24
CA GLY A 117 3.56 -14.71 2.76
C GLY A 117 4.88 -14.80 1.91
N SER A 118 5.12 -15.91 1.16
CA SER A 118 6.37 -16.20 0.37
C SER A 118 6.34 -15.78 -1.12
N LYS A 119 5.50 -14.82 -1.47
CA LYS A 119 5.28 -14.31 -2.84
C LYS A 119 5.33 -12.80 -2.83
N LYS A 120 5.62 -12.21 -3.99
CA LYS A 120 5.69 -10.75 -4.19
C LYS A 120 4.40 -10.23 -4.82
N LEU A 121 3.77 -9.22 -4.20
CA LEU A 121 2.81 -8.32 -4.84
C LEU A 121 3.58 -7.06 -5.29
N ALA A 122 3.51 -6.68 -6.57
CA ALA A 122 4.31 -5.59 -7.14
C ALA A 122 3.45 -4.59 -7.93
N VAL A 123 3.66 -3.30 -7.68
CA VAL A 123 3.15 -2.17 -8.47
C VAL A 123 4.35 -1.54 -9.18
N ARG A 124 4.35 -1.50 -10.51
CA ARG A 124 5.50 -1.07 -11.33
C ARG A 124 5.04 -0.37 -12.60
N SER A 125 5.78 0.65 -13.01
CA SER A 125 5.70 1.29 -14.33
C SER A 125 7.08 1.23 -14.99
N ASP A 126 7.12 0.91 -16.29
CA ASP A 126 8.35 1.03 -17.12
C ASP A 126 8.47 2.43 -17.76
N ASN A 127 7.57 3.35 -17.38
CA ASN A 127 7.54 4.75 -17.80
C ASN A 127 7.56 4.97 -19.32
N ASN A 128 7.12 3.97 -20.06
CA ASN A 128 6.96 3.98 -21.51
C ASN A 128 5.48 3.81 -21.92
N SER A 129 4.63 3.47 -20.97
CA SER A 129 3.20 3.52 -21.16
C SER A 129 2.80 4.98 -21.34
N ALA A 130 2.07 5.25 -22.41
CA ALA A 130 1.49 6.58 -22.62
C ALA A 130 0.44 6.92 -21.55
N LEU A 131 -0.12 5.88 -20.93
CA LEU A 131 -1.20 5.96 -19.94
C LEU A 131 -0.82 5.22 -18.66
N SER A 132 -1.44 5.59 -17.54
CA SER A 132 -1.30 4.86 -16.29
C SER A 132 -1.90 3.46 -16.39
N ALA A 133 -1.44 2.55 -15.54
CA ALA A 133 -2.09 1.25 -15.36
C ALA A 133 -2.58 1.16 -13.93
N HIS A 134 -3.81 0.69 -13.76
CA HIS A 134 -4.40 0.52 -12.44
C HIS A 134 -4.79 -0.93 -12.19
N PHE A 135 -4.69 -1.31 -10.93
CA PHE A 135 -5.15 -2.59 -10.41
C PHE A 135 -6.22 -2.30 -9.37
N ASN A 136 -7.46 -2.65 -9.69
CA ASN A 136 -8.63 -2.17 -8.96
C ASN A 136 -9.40 -3.33 -8.34
N LEU A 137 -9.85 -3.12 -7.10
CA LEU A 137 -10.75 -4.00 -6.39
C LEU A 137 -12.03 -3.22 -6.05
N TRP A 138 -13.17 -3.64 -6.61
CA TRP A 138 -14.47 -2.96 -6.47
C TRP A 138 -15.66 -3.94 -6.61
N GLY A 139 -16.92 -3.52 -6.45
CA GLY A 139 -18.12 -4.37 -6.64
C GLY A 139 -19.44 -3.79 -6.07
N ASP A 140 -20.59 -4.42 -6.39
CA ASP A 140 -21.95 -4.06 -5.92
C ASP A 140 -22.91 -5.27 -5.72
N ALA A 141 -24.20 -5.06 -5.41
CA ALA A 141 -25.17 -6.14 -5.13
C ALA A 141 -25.48 -7.06 -6.33
N ASN A 142 -25.42 -6.51 -7.55
CA ASN A 142 -25.58 -7.26 -8.78
C ASN A 142 -24.25 -7.89 -9.25
N ARG A 143 -23.12 -7.35 -8.75
CA ARG A 143 -21.74 -7.76 -9.05
C ARG A 143 -20.88 -7.82 -7.77
N PRO A 144 -21.09 -8.81 -6.88
CA PRO A 144 -20.51 -8.82 -5.53
C PRO A 144 -18.99 -8.65 -5.39
N THR A 145 -18.21 -8.98 -6.40
CA THR A 145 -16.77 -8.74 -6.41
C THR A 145 -16.33 -8.58 -7.86
N VAL A 146 -15.60 -7.51 -8.13
CA VAL A 146 -14.95 -7.21 -9.40
C VAL A 146 -13.47 -6.95 -9.13
N ILE A 147 -12.64 -7.72 -9.81
CA ILE A 147 -11.21 -7.45 -9.90
C ILE A 147 -10.97 -7.02 -11.34
N GLU A 148 -10.47 -5.80 -11.52
CA GLU A 148 -10.39 -5.11 -12.80
C GLU A 148 -8.99 -4.56 -13.07
N LEU A 149 -8.61 -4.62 -14.34
CA LEU A 149 -7.52 -3.81 -14.88
C LEU A 149 -8.08 -2.75 -15.84
N ASP A 150 -7.63 -1.52 -15.62
CA ASP A 150 -7.91 -0.38 -16.49
C ASP A 150 -6.67 0.49 -16.66
N ASP A 151 -6.81 1.49 -17.52
CA ASP A 151 -5.88 2.59 -17.73
C ASP A 151 -6.66 3.92 -17.81
N ASP A 152 -5.99 4.99 -18.22
CA ASP A 152 -6.61 6.33 -18.34
C ASP A 152 -7.73 6.40 -19.40
N GLN A 153 -7.90 5.38 -20.25
CA GLN A 153 -8.89 5.32 -21.33
C GLN A 153 -10.08 4.38 -21.04
N GLY A 154 -9.99 3.52 -20.04
CA GLY A 154 -11.10 2.71 -19.57
C GLY A 154 -10.75 1.26 -19.28
N TRP A 155 -11.78 0.46 -19.02
CA TRP A 155 -11.62 -0.94 -18.59
C TRP A 155 -11.17 -1.85 -19.74
N GLN A 156 -10.25 -2.75 -19.42
CA GLN A 156 -9.70 -3.72 -20.37
C GLN A 156 -10.36 -5.10 -20.18
N TYR A 157 -10.39 -5.59 -18.94
CA TYR A 157 -11.07 -6.83 -18.58
C TYR A 157 -11.34 -6.90 -17.09
N TYR A 158 -12.32 -7.74 -16.72
CA TYR A 158 -12.63 -8.00 -15.32
C TYR A 158 -13.12 -9.43 -15.09
N SER A 159 -12.90 -9.92 -13.88
CA SER A 159 -13.58 -11.11 -13.35
C SER A 159 -14.67 -10.66 -12.37
N GLN A 160 -15.89 -11.16 -12.53
CA GLN A 160 -17.00 -10.88 -11.63
C GLN A 160 -17.70 -12.11 -11.09
N ARG A 161 -18.30 -11.97 -9.91
CA ARG A 161 -19.32 -12.88 -9.38
C ARG A 161 -20.71 -12.35 -9.73
N ASN A 162 -21.65 -13.23 -10.13
CA ASN A 162 -23.05 -12.94 -10.42
C ASN A 162 -23.96 -13.23 -9.22
N PRO A 163 -25.21 -12.74 -9.22
CA PRO A 163 -26.14 -12.96 -8.10
C PRO A 163 -26.50 -14.43 -7.86
N ASP A 164 -26.57 -15.23 -8.93
CA ASP A 164 -26.79 -16.68 -8.84
C ASP A 164 -25.53 -17.46 -8.41
N GLY A 165 -24.44 -16.76 -8.09
CA GLY A 165 -23.17 -17.33 -7.67
C GLY A 165 -22.26 -17.73 -8.83
N SER A 166 -22.72 -17.66 -10.09
CA SER A 166 -21.89 -17.92 -11.26
C SER A 166 -20.77 -16.88 -11.40
N VAL A 167 -19.68 -17.24 -12.09
CA VAL A 167 -18.52 -16.35 -12.33
C VAL A 167 -18.44 -16.05 -13.82
N LEU A 168 -18.23 -14.78 -14.16
CA LEU A 168 -18.05 -14.30 -15.52
C LEU A 168 -16.69 -13.58 -15.64
N LEU A 169 -15.91 -13.99 -16.65
CA LEU A 169 -14.75 -13.24 -17.13
C LEU A 169 -15.16 -12.53 -18.42
N THR A 170 -15.05 -11.20 -18.46
CA THR A 170 -15.39 -10.39 -19.64
C THR A 170 -14.15 -9.64 -20.12
N VAL A 171 -13.90 -9.67 -21.42
CA VAL A 171 -12.81 -8.95 -22.09
C VAL A 171 -13.41 -7.91 -23.04
N ASN A 172 -12.97 -6.66 -22.96
CA ASN A 172 -13.35 -5.59 -23.88
C ASN A 172 -12.49 -5.64 -25.15
N GLY A 173 -12.64 -6.69 -25.95
CA GLY A 173 -11.85 -6.87 -27.17
C GLY A 173 -11.73 -8.33 -27.60
N ASP A 174 -10.80 -8.57 -28.50
CA ASP A 174 -10.54 -9.91 -29.07
C ASP A 174 -9.76 -10.80 -28.10
N ILE A 175 -10.04 -12.12 -28.15
CA ILE A 175 -9.28 -13.14 -27.42
C ILE A 175 -8.38 -13.90 -28.40
N MET A 176 -7.07 -13.67 -28.29
CA MET A 176 -6.05 -14.35 -29.09
C MET A 176 -5.43 -15.53 -28.32
N ALA A 177 -5.60 -16.76 -28.82
CA ALA A 177 -5.01 -17.96 -28.23
C ALA A 177 -3.84 -18.49 -29.09
N ASN A 178 -2.60 -18.28 -28.64
CA ASN A 178 -1.36 -18.68 -29.37
C ASN A 178 -1.14 -20.21 -29.52
N ARG A 179 -2.06 -21.05 -29.03
CA ARG A 179 -1.92 -22.52 -29.07
C ARG A 179 -3.23 -23.18 -29.46
N LYS A 180 -4.14 -23.29 -28.50
CA LYS A 180 -5.46 -23.86 -28.68
C LYS A 180 -6.41 -23.27 -27.66
N LEU A 181 -7.70 -23.28 -27.99
CA LEU A 181 -8.76 -23.02 -27.04
C LEU A 181 -9.41 -24.36 -26.67
N ASN A 182 -9.44 -24.69 -25.38
CA ASN A 182 -10.17 -25.87 -24.90
C ASN A 182 -11.57 -25.43 -24.46
N VAL A 183 -12.59 -26.11 -24.94
CA VAL A 183 -14.00 -25.89 -24.55
C VAL A 183 -14.55 -27.22 -24.06
N GLY A 184 -14.57 -27.39 -22.73
CA GLY A 184 -14.75 -28.73 -22.15
C GLY A 184 -13.69 -29.70 -22.70
N ALA A 185 -14.12 -30.88 -23.15
CA ALA A 185 -13.24 -31.88 -23.77
C ALA A 185 -12.92 -31.59 -25.25
N ALA A 186 -13.56 -30.59 -25.86
CA ALA A 186 -13.30 -30.21 -27.24
C ALA A 186 -12.10 -29.26 -27.33
N THR A 187 -11.40 -29.31 -28.46
CA THR A 187 -10.28 -28.41 -28.76
C THR A 187 -10.55 -27.67 -30.08
N PHE A 188 -10.42 -26.35 -30.08
CA PHE A 188 -10.16 -25.55 -31.27
C PHE A 188 -8.65 -25.39 -31.42
N SER A 189 -8.09 -25.96 -32.47
CA SER A 189 -6.65 -26.00 -32.72
C SER A 189 -6.19 -24.81 -33.56
N SER A 190 -4.90 -24.47 -33.46
CA SER A 190 -4.28 -23.34 -34.18
C SER A 190 -4.14 -23.56 -35.68
N ASP A 191 -4.29 -24.79 -36.16
CA ASP A 191 -4.38 -25.15 -37.58
C ASP A 191 -5.81 -25.07 -38.14
N GLY A 192 -6.76 -24.57 -37.35
CA GLY A 192 -8.18 -24.47 -37.72
C GLY A 192 -8.96 -25.78 -37.55
N ASN A 193 -8.33 -26.85 -37.07
CA ASN A 193 -9.00 -28.11 -36.83
C ASN A 193 -9.79 -28.08 -35.51
N VAL A 194 -10.76 -28.99 -35.39
CA VAL A 194 -11.58 -29.15 -34.18
C VAL A 194 -11.51 -30.60 -33.73
N ASN A 195 -11.22 -30.85 -32.46
CA ASN A 195 -11.26 -32.19 -31.89
C ASN A 195 -12.42 -32.32 -30.90
N GLY A 196 -13.09 -33.48 -30.90
CA GLY A 196 -14.11 -33.78 -29.89
C GLY A 196 -14.71 -35.18 -30.05
N SER A 197 -15.42 -35.63 -29.00
CA SER A 197 -16.10 -36.93 -28.97
C SER A 197 -17.15 -37.08 -30.07
N LEU A 198 -17.78 -35.96 -30.43
CA LEU A 198 -18.72 -35.91 -31.55
C LEU A 198 -18.08 -36.40 -32.86
N TRP A 199 -16.78 -36.19 -33.04
CA TRP A 199 -16.03 -36.56 -34.24
C TRP A 199 -15.25 -37.88 -34.09
N GLY A 200 -15.27 -38.49 -32.91
CA GLY A 200 -14.40 -39.63 -32.59
C GLY A 200 -12.89 -39.29 -32.66
N GLY A 201 -12.53 -38.00 -32.58
CA GLY A 201 -11.19 -37.52 -32.86
C GLY A 201 -11.22 -36.15 -33.53
N TRP A 202 -10.40 -35.95 -34.55
CA TRP A 202 -10.34 -34.70 -35.28
C TRP A 202 -11.44 -34.59 -36.35
N LEU A 203 -11.97 -33.38 -36.50
CA LEU A 203 -13.03 -33.06 -37.46
C LEU A 203 -12.57 -33.33 -38.89
N ASN A 204 -11.32 -33.01 -39.24
CA ASN A 204 -10.79 -33.31 -40.57
C ASN A 204 -10.82 -34.83 -40.87
N ASP A 205 -10.44 -35.67 -39.91
CA ASP A 205 -10.48 -37.14 -40.05
C ASP A 205 -11.92 -37.62 -40.21
N TRP A 206 -12.84 -37.07 -39.41
CA TRP A 206 -14.26 -37.41 -39.50
C TRP A 206 -14.88 -37.04 -40.85
N ILE A 207 -14.62 -35.82 -41.36
CA ILE A 207 -15.11 -35.35 -42.67
C ILE A 207 -14.55 -36.23 -43.79
N ASN A 208 -13.24 -36.50 -43.75
CA ASN A 208 -12.58 -37.32 -44.75
C ASN A 208 -13.18 -38.73 -44.81
N ASN A 209 -13.33 -39.38 -43.67
CA ASN A 209 -13.80 -40.77 -43.59
C ASN A 209 -15.31 -40.95 -43.80
N THR A 210 -16.11 -39.94 -43.45
CA THR A 210 -17.58 -40.06 -43.43
C THR A 210 -18.25 -39.38 -44.61
N ILE A 211 -17.76 -38.23 -45.05
CA ILE A 211 -18.42 -37.43 -46.09
C ILE A 211 -17.68 -37.58 -47.41
N ILE A 212 -16.42 -37.18 -47.44
CA ILE A 212 -15.61 -37.12 -48.67
C ILE A 212 -15.47 -38.49 -49.34
N ASN A 213 -15.32 -39.55 -48.57
CA ASN A 213 -15.16 -40.91 -49.08
C ASN A 213 -16.48 -41.62 -49.38
N ARG A 214 -17.64 -41.01 -49.09
CA ARG A 214 -18.96 -41.66 -49.20
C ARG A 214 -19.98 -40.90 -50.04
N PHE A 215 -19.74 -39.64 -50.39
CA PHE A 215 -20.69 -38.81 -51.12
C PHE A 215 -20.04 -38.02 -52.26
N VAL A 216 -20.86 -37.66 -53.26
CA VAL A 216 -20.45 -36.77 -54.35
C VAL A 216 -20.12 -35.40 -53.77
N LYS A 217 -18.90 -34.91 -54.03
CA LYS A 217 -18.38 -33.67 -53.42
C LYS A 217 -18.92 -32.40 -54.07
N ASP A 218 -19.18 -32.47 -55.36
CA ASP A 218 -19.65 -31.34 -56.16
C ASP A 218 -20.28 -31.85 -57.45
N ILE A 219 -21.33 -31.16 -57.93
CA ILE A 219 -21.92 -31.38 -59.26
C ILE A 219 -21.95 -30.01 -59.93
N ARG A 220 -21.27 -29.95 -61.06
CA ARG A 220 -21.27 -28.78 -61.93
C ARG A 220 -21.78 -29.19 -63.30
N LEU A 221 -22.56 -28.32 -63.92
CA LEU A 221 -22.94 -28.49 -65.31
C LEU A 221 -21.67 -28.43 -66.16
N GLY A 222 -21.57 -29.39 -67.08
CA GLY A 222 -20.65 -29.26 -68.19
C GLY A 222 -21.08 -28.13 -69.12
N GLY A 223 -20.37 -27.98 -70.25
CA GLY A 223 -20.80 -27.05 -71.30
C GLY A 223 -22.25 -27.33 -71.76
N ILE A 224 -22.94 -26.29 -72.24
CA ILE A 224 -24.31 -26.41 -72.76
C ILE A 224 -24.28 -27.17 -74.08
N GLU A 225 -25.11 -28.21 -74.16
CA GLU A 225 -25.34 -28.98 -75.37
C GLU A 225 -26.74 -28.62 -75.91
N TYR A 226 -26.83 -28.12 -77.15
CA TYR A 226 -28.11 -27.80 -77.79
C TYR A 226 -28.56 -28.97 -78.67
N ALA A 227 -29.84 -29.33 -78.57
CA ALA A 227 -30.49 -30.18 -79.56
C ALA A 227 -30.82 -29.33 -80.80
N GLN A 228 -30.45 -29.80 -82.00
CA GLN A 228 -30.82 -29.16 -83.26
C GLN A 228 -32.33 -29.30 -83.49
N ALA A 229 -32.98 -28.22 -83.96
CA ALA A 229 -34.39 -28.23 -84.36
C ALA A 229 -34.59 -28.92 -85.71
#